data_AF-A0A7J3J964-F1
#
_entry.id   AF-A0A7J3J964-F1
#
_cell.length_a   1.000
_cell.length_b   1.000
_cell.length_c   1.000
_cell.angle_alpha   90.00
_cell.angle_beta   90.00
_cell.angle_gamma   90.00
#
_symmetry.space_group_name_H-M   'P 1'
#
loop_
_entity.id
_entity.type
_entity.pdbx_description
1 polymer ?
#
loop_
_entity_poly.entity_id
_entity_poly.type
_entity_poly.pdbx_seq_one_letter_code
_entity_poly.pdbx_strand_id
1 'polypeptide(L)'
;MIVEALVAFVLIFIATFAIYIIGKKSAPKTNVSENEQAAYACGEKVCFQGLKINVSLYKYLIYFVIFDASVLVLAYAAFALSAANPLLLILYLGILLTAGVVLVEGGKDQ
;
A
#
# COMPACT_ATOMS: atom_id res chain seq x y z
N MET A 1 11.32 5.48 22.07
CA MET A 1 10.58 5.51 20.78
C MET A 1 10.10 4.13 20.29
N ILE A 2 10.94 3.09 20.27
CA ILE A 2 10.53 1.75 19.77
C ILE A 2 9.49 1.08 20.69
N VAL A 3 9.63 1.22 22.01
CA VAL A 3 8.71 0.61 22.98
C VAL A 3 7.32 1.24 22.85
N GLU A 4 7.26 2.55 22.71
CA GLU A 4 6.05 3.34 22.54
C GLU A 4 5.34 2.98 21.23
N ALA A 5 6.10 2.79 20.14
CA ALA A 5 5.57 2.32 18.87
C ALA A 5 5.00 0.89 18.97
N LEU A 6 5.69 -0.02 19.66
CA LEU A 6 5.20 -1.38 19.92
C LEU A 6 3.92 -1.38 20.75
N VAL A 7 3.88 -0.58 21.82
CA VAL A 7 2.69 -0.42 22.67
C VAL A 7 1.52 0.12 21.86
N ALA A 8 1.74 1.17 21.06
CA ALA A 8 0.71 1.73 20.19
C ALA A 8 0.17 0.70 19.18
N PHE A 9 1.05 -0.05 18.52
CA PHE A 9 0.67 -1.12 17.59
C PHE A 9 -0.20 -2.19 18.26
N VAL A 10 0.21 -2.67 19.45
CA VAL A 10 -0.53 -3.68 20.20
C VAL A 10 -1.91 -3.16 20.62
N LEU A 11 -2.00 -1.90 21.07
CA LEU A 11 -3.27 -1.30 21.46
C LEU A 11 -4.24 -1.19 20.27
N ILE A 12 -3.75 -0.74 19.11
CA ILE A 12 -4.56 -0.65 17.89
C ILE A 12 -5.03 -2.05 17.48
N PHE A 13 -4.14 -3.03 17.48
CA PHE A 13 -4.47 -4.41 17.13
C PHE A 13 -5.56 -4.99 18.04
N ILE A 14 -5.41 -4.81 19.37
CA ILE A 14 -6.40 -5.25 20.35
C ILE A 14 -7.75 -4.56 20.12
N ALA A 15 -7.74 -3.24 19.91
CA ALA A 15 -8.95 -2.47 19.67
C ALA A 15 -9.69 -2.94 18.41
N THR A 16 -8.98 -3.09 17.28
CA THR A 16 -9.56 -3.60 16.03
C THR A 16 -10.11 -5.02 16.20
N PHE A 17 -9.37 -5.89 16.89
CA PHE A 17 -9.82 -7.25 17.16
C PHE A 17 -11.07 -7.28 18.04
N ALA A 18 -11.11 -6.45 19.08
CA ALA A 18 -12.28 -6.31 19.94
C ALA A 18 -13.52 -5.85 19.16
N ILE A 19 -13.38 -4.83 18.29
CA ILE A 19 -14.45 -4.36 17.42
C ILE A 19 -14.96 -5.49 16.52
N TYR A 20 -14.05 -6.25 15.89
CA TYR A 20 -14.41 -7.38 15.04
C TYR A 20 -15.20 -8.46 15.80
N ILE A 21 -14.74 -8.84 17.00
CA ILE A 21 -15.41 -9.86 17.81
C ILE A 21 -16.77 -9.38 18.32
N ILE A 22 -16.87 -8.12 18.75
CA ILE A 22 -18.14 -7.53 19.19
C ILE A 22 -19.11 -7.49 18.01
N GLY A 23 -18.69 -7.01 16.84
CA GLY A 23 -19.50 -7.00 15.62
C GLY A 23 -19.99 -8.40 15.24
N LYS A 24 -19.09 -9.39 15.27
CA LYS A 24 -19.43 -10.79 14.99
C LYS A 24 -20.42 -11.38 15.99
N LYS A 25 -20.30 -11.05 17.27
CA LYS A 25 -21.20 -11.56 18.33
C LYS A 25 -22.57 -10.88 18.32
N SER A 26 -22.62 -9.58 18.00
CA SER A 26 -23.84 -8.80 17.95
C SER A 26 -24.64 -9.00 16.65
N ALA A 27 -24.00 -9.50 15.59
CA ALA A 27 -24.67 -9.75 14.32
C ALA A 27 -25.76 -10.85 14.45
N PRO A 28 -26.93 -10.66 13.81
CA PRO A 28 -27.98 -11.66 13.79
C PRO A 28 -27.51 -12.91 13.06
N LYS A 29 -27.73 -14.08 13.67
CA LYS A 29 -27.41 -15.38 13.05
C LYS A 29 -28.58 -15.79 12.16
N THR A 30 -28.57 -15.41 10.89
CA THR A 30 -29.57 -15.82 9.91
C THR A 30 -29.13 -17.13 9.22
N ASN A 31 -30.11 -17.92 8.75
CA ASN A 31 -29.83 -19.07 7.90
C ASN A 31 -29.33 -18.55 6.56
N VAL A 32 -28.04 -18.75 6.31
CA VAL A 32 -27.37 -18.16 5.14
C VAL A 32 -27.90 -18.81 3.86
N SER A 33 -28.61 -18.04 3.04
CA SER A 33 -29.06 -18.48 1.71
C SER A 33 -27.95 -18.37 0.66
N GLU A 34 -28.03 -19.14 -0.43
CA GLU A 34 -27.06 -19.04 -1.54
C GLU A 34 -26.97 -17.61 -2.10
N ASN A 35 -28.09 -16.88 -2.13
CA ASN A 35 -28.14 -15.50 -2.60
C ASN A 35 -27.47 -14.51 -1.62
N GLU A 36 -27.47 -14.77 -0.31
CA GLU A 36 -26.74 -13.94 0.67
C GLU A 36 -25.22 -14.13 0.57
N GLN A 37 -24.76 -15.28 0.07
CA GLN A 37 -23.33 -15.55 -0.16
C GLN A 37 -22.87 -15.14 -1.56
N ALA A 38 -23.80 -14.70 -2.43
CA ALA A 38 -23.45 -14.25 -3.75
C ALA A 38 -22.54 -13.02 -3.66
N ALA A 39 -21.51 -12.98 -4.51
CA ALA A 39 -20.52 -11.90 -4.50
C ALA A 39 -21.09 -10.53 -4.92
N TYR A 40 -22.29 -10.52 -5.49
CA TYR A 40 -22.98 -9.31 -5.92
C TYR A 40 -24.47 -9.40 -5.58
N ALA A 41 -25.07 -8.25 -5.33
CA ALA A 41 -26.51 -8.15 -5.08
C ALA A 41 -27.31 -8.49 -6.35
N CYS A 42 -28.62 -8.69 -6.18
CA CYS A 42 -29.57 -8.89 -7.29
C CYS A 42 -29.48 -10.23 -8.04
N GLY A 43 -28.72 -11.21 -7.54
CA GLY A 43 -28.66 -12.56 -8.12
C GLY A 43 -27.92 -12.63 -9.45
N GLU A 44 -27.23 -11.56 -9.85
CA GLU A 44 -26.39 -11.55 -11.03
C GLU A 44 -25.16 -12.44 -10.79
N LYS A 45 -24.96 -13.42 -11.67
CA LYS A 45 -23.80 -14.31 -11.61
C LYS A 45 -22.57 -13.57 -12.13
N VAL A 46 -21.85 -12.90 -11.24
CA VAL A 46 -20.58 -12.27 -11.59
C VAL A 46 -19.53 -13.36 -11.78
N CYS A 47 -19.10 -13.56 -13.02
CA CYS A 47 -17.95 -14.40 -13.32
C CYS A 47 -16.69 -13.56 -13.07
N PHE A 48 -15.98 -13.83 -11.97
CA PHE A 48 -14.66 -13.26 -11.75
C PHE A 48 -13.69 -13.87 -12.75
N GLN A 49 -13.53 -13.23 -13.91
CA GLN A 49 -12.30 -13.38 -14.67
C GLN A 49 -11.19 -12.83 -13.79
N GLY A 50 -10.25 -13.71 -13.39
CA GLY A 50 -9.22 -13.45 -12.39
C GLY A 50 -8.60 -12.07 -12.50
N LEU A 51 -8.21 -11.51 -11.35
CA LEU A 51 -7.75 -10.13 -11.15
C LEU A 51 -6.89 -9.64 -12.33
N LYS A 52 -7.52 -9.00 -13.32
CA LYS A 52 -6.79 -8.35 -14.40
C LYS A 52 -6.24 -7.06 -13.81
N ILE A 53 -5.04 -7.14 -13.23
CA ILE A 53 -4.30 -5.97 -12.81
C ILE A 53 -4.20 -5.08 -14.05
N ASN A 54 -4.94 -3.98 -14.04
CA ASN A 54 -4.85 -3.00 -15.10
C ASN A 54 -3.40 -2.52 -15.11
N VAL A 55 -2.75 -2.51 -16.28
CA VAL A 55 -1.35 -2.12 -16.46
C VAL A 55 -1.07 -0.75 -15.78
N SER A 56 -2.10 0.11 -15.66
CA SER A 56 -2.04 1.36 -14.91
C SER A 56 -1.77 1.21 -13.41
N LEU A 57 -2.39 0.25 -12.72
CA LEU A 57 -2.17 -0.01 -11.29
C LEU A 57 -0.77 -0.55 -11.02
N TYR A 58 -0.27 -1.42 -11.89
CA TYR A 58 1.09 -1.93 -11.80
C TYR A 58 2.12 -0.80 -11.97
N LYS A 59 1.95 0.05 -13.00
CA LYS A 59 2.79 1.24 -13.20
C LYS A 59 2.76 2.16 -11.97
N TYR A 60 1.57 2.44 -11.44
CA TYR A 60 1.41 3.24 -10.22
C TYR A 60 2.16 2.65 -9.02
N LEU A 61 2.06 1.34 -8.78
CA LEU A 61 2.75 0.68 -7.67
C LEU A 61 4.27 0.80 -7.78
N ILE A 62 4.84 0.68 -8.99
CA ILE A 62 6.28 0.86 -9.17
C ILE A 62 6.68 2.30 -8.86
N TYR A 63 5.96 3.31 -9.37
CA TYR A 63 6.24 4.70 -9.02
C TYR A 63 6.14 4.92 -7.51
N PHE A 64 5.08 4.41 -6.89
CA PHE A 64 4.87 4.53 -5.45
C PHE A 64 6.06 3.98 -4.67
N VAL A 65 6.55 2.78 -4.98
CA VAL A 65 7.69 2.17 -4.27
C VAL A 65 8.98 2.98 -4.47
N ILE A 66 9.27 3.43 -5.70
CA ILE A 66 10.47 4.23 -5.98
C ILE A 66 10.44 5.54 -5.18
N PHE A 67 9.31 6.25 -5.22
CA PHE A 67 9.17 7.53 -4.53
C PHE A 67 9.11 7.36 -3.00
N ASP A 68 8.37 6.38 -2.48
CA ASP A 68 8.24 6.14 -1.04
C ASP A 68 9.59 5.79 -0.38
N ALA A 69 10.37 4.89 -1.00
CA ALA A 69 11.72 4.57 -0.54
C ALA A 69 12.66 5.79 -0.61
N SER A 70 12.52 6.62 -1.64
CA SER A 70 13.35 7.81 -1.79
C SER A 70 13.11 8.88 -0.74
N VAL A 71 11.86 9.03 -0.28
CA VAL A 71 11.50 10.01 0.76
C VAL A 71 12.19 9.69 2.07
N LEU A 72 12.28 8.41 2.46
CA LEU A 72 13.01 7.99 3.66
C LEU A 72 14.50 8.33 3.55
N VAL A 73 15.14 8.00 2.42
CA VAL A 73 16.57 8.30 2.20
C VAL A 73 16.82 9.81 2.26
N LEU A 74 15.95 10.61 1.65
CA LEU A 74 16.07 12.07 1.68
C LEU A 74 15.85 12.64 3.09
N ALA A 75 14.88 12.11 3.84
CA ALA A 75 14.61 12.53 5.22
C ALA A 75 15.81 12.24 6.14
N TYR A 76 16.41 11.06 6.03
CA TYR A 76 17.61 10.72 6.79
C TYR A 76 18.83 11.55 6.37
N ALA A 77 19.01 11.80 5.07
CA ALA A 77 20.09 12.67 4.58
C ALA A 77 19.93 14.12 5.06
N ALA A 78 18.70 14.64 5.11
CA ALA A 78 18.39 15.96 5.64
C ALA A 78 18.65 16.06 7.15
N PHE A 79 18.34 15.00 7.90
CA PHE A 79 18.61 14.94 9.34
C PHE A 79 20.11 14.84 9.64
N ALA A 80 20.87 14.13 8.80
CA ALA A 80 22.32 13.92 8.95
C ALA A 80 23.15 14.88 8.08
N LEU A 81 22.70 16.12 7.87
CA LEU A 81 23.27 17.05 6.89
C LEU A 81 24.77 17.33 7.09
N SER A 82 25.26 17.28 8.32
CA SER A 82 26.68 17.46 8.66
C SER A 82 27.57 16.26 8.29
N ALA A 83 26.99 15.06 8.16
CA ALA A 83 27.67 13.83 7.76
C ALA A 83 27.32 13.39 6.33
N ALA A 84 26.28 13.98 5.74
CA ALA A 84 25.83 13.67 4.39
C ALA A 84 26.77 14.28 3.35
N ASN A 85 27.21 13.47 2.38
CA ASN A 85 27.96 13.98 1.24
C ASN A 85 26.98 14.52 0.18
N PRO A 86 26.98 15.84 -0.11
CA PRO A 86 26.01 16.44 -1.03
C PRO A 86 26.12 15.89 -2.45
N LEU A 87 27.31 15.48 -2.90
CA LEU A 87 27.50 14.92 -4.25
C LEU A 87 26.82 13.56 -4.40
N LEU A 88 26.91 12.70 -3.38
CA LEU A 88 26.22 11.40 -3.38
C LEU A 88 24.71 11.57 -3.36
N LEU A 89 24.20 12.56 -2.62
CA LEU A 89 22.77 12.88 -2.59
C LEU A 89 22.27 13.36 -3.95
N ILE A 90 23.02 14.25 -4.62
CA ILE A 90 22.69 14.72 -5.97
C ILE A 90 22.69 13.56 -6.97
N LEU A 91 23.71 12.69 -6.90
CA LEU A 91 23.78 11.50 -7.75
C LEU A 91 22.56 10.58 -7.54
N TYR A 92 22.19 10.33 -6.28
CA TYR A 92 21.03 9.52 -5.92
C TYR A 92 19.72 10.11 -6.48
N LEU A 93 19.51 11.42 -6.34
CA LEU A 93 18.37 12.11 -6.92
C LEU A 93 18.36 12.04 -8.46
N GLY A 94 19.53 12.10 -9.09
CA GLY A 94 19.68 11.90 -10.54
C GLY A 94 19.30 10.48 -10.99
N ILE A 95 19.70 9.45 -10.23
CA ILE A 95 19.32 8.05 -10.49
C ILE A 95 17.81 7.87 -10.34
N LEU A 96 17.19 8.47 -9.32
CA LEU A 96 15.74 8.43 -9.15
C LEU A 96 14.99 9.10 -10.30
N LEU A 97 15.45 10.28 -10.73
CA LEU A 97 14.85 11.01 -11.84
C LEU A 97 14.96 10.21 -13.14
N THR A 98 16.13 9.64 -13.43
CA THR A 98 16.35 8.82 -14.63
C THR A 98 15.51 7.54 -14.60
N ALA A 99 15.41 6.86 -13.45
CA ALA A 99 14.52 5.70 -13.30
C ALA A 99 13.05 6.08 -13.56
N GLY A 100 12.60 7.24 -13.06
CA GLY A 100 11.26 7.75 -13.34
C GLY A 100 11.03 8.02 -14.82
N VAL A 101 11.97 8.66 -15.51
CA VAL A 101 11.88 8.93 -16.96
C VAL A 101 11.83 7.64 -17.78
N VAL A 102 12.73 6.68 -17.50
CA VAL A 102 12.75 5.37 -18.18
C VAL A 102 11.43 4.64 -18.01
N LEU A 103 10.82 4.71 -16.82
CA LEU A 103 9.54 4.06 -16.56
C LEU A 103 8.35 4.77 -17.26
N VAL A 104 8.41 6.09 -17.43
CA VAL A 104 7.41 6.87 -18.18
C VAL A 104 7.51 6.57 -19.68
N GLU A 105 8.72 6.56 -20.23
CA GLU A 105 8.95 6.34 -21.66
C GLU A 105 8.75 4.88 -22.05
N GLY A 106 9.30 3.92 -21.30
CA GLY A 106 9.10 2.49 -21.54
C GLY A 106 7.65 2.03 -21.38
N GLY A 107 6.79 2.87 -20.80
CA GLY A 107 5.36 2.62 -20.66
C GLY A 107 4.48 3.23 -21.77
N LYS A 108 5.04 3.94 -22.76
CA LYS A 108 4.27 4.56 -23.87
C LYS A 108 3.98 3.62 -25.03
N ASP A 109 4.78 2.56 -25.20
CA ASP A 109 4.70 1.65 -26.35
C ASP A 109 3.92 0.35 -26.07
N GLN A 110 3.18 0.29 -24.95
CA GLN A 110 2.23 -0.77 -24.58
C GLN A 110 0.87 -0.22 -24.21
#